data_AF-A0A821QU98-F1
#
_entry.id   AF-A0A821QU98-F1
#
_cell.length_a   1.000
_cell.length_b   1.000
_cell.length_c   1.000
_cell.angle_alpha   90.00
_cell.angle_beta   90.00
_cell.angle_gamma   90.00
#
_symmetry.space_group_name_H-M   'P 1'
#
loop_
_entity.id
_entity.type
_entity.pdbx_description
1 polymer ?
#
loop_
_entity_poly.entity_id
_entity_poly.type
_entity_poly.pdbx_seq_one_letter_code
_entity_poly.pdbx_strand_id
1 'polypeptide(L)'
;MSIYENIRIGKVNATRAEIEQAAREANAHNFIMELPDKYETLVGERGIQLSGGEKQRIALARALVKQPIFHYLIHIFDQHFEL
;
A
#
# COMPACT_ATOMS: atom_id res chain seq x y z
N MET A 1 4.92 2.69 13.71
CA MET A 1 5.66 1.80 12.79
C MET A 1 5.82 2.50 11.45
N SER A 2 6.78 2.11 10.60
CA SER A 2 6.90 2.71 9.27
C SER A 2 5.77 2.25 8.34
N ILE A 3 5.51 3.01 7.27
CA ILE A 3 4.56 2.62 6.22
C ILE A 3 4.98 1.29 5.56
N TYR A 4 6.27 1.12 5.29
CA TYR A 4 6.84 -0.12 4.76
C TYR A 4 6.45 -1.33 5.61
N GLU A 5 6.75 -1.27 6.92
CA GLU A 5 6.43 -2.36 7.85
C GLU A 5 4.91 -2.58 7.95
N ASN A 6 4.12 -1.51 7.84
CA ASN A 6 2.67 -1.58 7.91
C ASN A 6 2.08 -2.41 6.76
N ILE A 7 2.61 -2.25 5.55
CA ILE A 7 2.21 -3.04 4.39
C ILE A 7 2.80 -4.45 4.48
N ARG A 8 4.09 -4.59 4.86
CA ARG A 8 4.81 -5.88 4.97
C ARG A 8 4.14 -6.88 5.93
N ILE A 9 3.39 -6.42 6.93
CA ILE A 9 2.58 -7.30 7.80
C ILE A 9 1.71 -8.27 6.97
N GLY A 10 1.24 -7.87 5.79
CA GLY A 10 0.46 -8.74 4.90
C GLY A 10 1.22 -9.98 4.43
N LYS A 11 2.54 -9.89 4.27
CA LYS A 11 3.43 -10.97 3.83
C LYS A 11 4.85 -10.71 4.35
N VAL A 12 5.26 -11.45 5.39
CA VAL A 12 6.53 -11.22 6.12
C VAL A 12 7.76 -11.21 5.20
N ASN A 13 7.77 -12.07 4.19
CA ASN A 13 8.86 -12.21 3.21
C ASN A 13 8.61 -11.41 1.92
N ALA A 14 7.70 -10.43 1.95
CA ALA A 14 7.47 -9.58 0.78
C ALA A 14 8.74 -8.82 0.42
N THR A 15 9.08 -8.84 -0.87
CA THR A 15 10.19 -8.00 -1.35
C THR A 15 9.76 -6.54 -1.39
N ARG A 16 10.73 -5.62 -1.41
CA ARG A 16 10.43 -4.19 -1.54
C ARG A 16 9.65 -3.87 -2.81
N ALA A 17 9.95 -4.56 -3.91
CA ALA A 17 9.23 -4.41 -5.17
C ALA A 17 7.75 -4.83 -5.04
N GLU A 18 7.46 -5.93 -4.34
CA GLU A 18 6.08 -6.38 -4.09
C GLU A 18 5.30 -5.37 -3.24
N ILE A 19 5.95 -4.77 -2.23
CA ILE A 19 5.34 -3.74 -1.37
C ILE A 19 5.04 -2.46 -2.18
N GLU A 20 6.00 -2.00 -2.97
CA GLU A 20 5.80 -0.82 -3.81
C GLU A 20 4.72 -1.05 -4.87
N GLN A 21 4.67 -2.24 -5.46
CA GLN A 21 3.63 -2.61 -6.41
C GLN A 21 2.25 -2.62 -5.76
N ALA A 22 2.10 -3.30 -4.62
CA ALA A 22 0.84 -3.30 -3.86
C ALA A 22 0.40 -1.89 -3.44
N ALA A 23 1.36 -1.01 -3.11
CA ALA A 23 1.08 0.38 -2.82
C ALA A 23 0.66 1.19 -4.06
N ARG A 24 1.19 0.89 -5.26
CA ARG A 24 0.72 1.53 -6.52
C ARG A 24 -0.70 1.11 -6.84
N GLU A 25 -1.00 -0.18 -6.75
CA GLU A 25 -2.34 -0.71 -7.02
C GLU A 25 -3.39 -0.23 -6.02
N ALA A 26 -2.99 0.02 -4.77
CA ALA A 26 -3.84 0.65 -3.77
C ALA A 26 -3.93 2.19 -3.89
N ASN A 27 -3.34 2.79 -4.93
CA ASN A 27 -3.20 4.24 -5.12
C ASN A 27 -2.55 4.96 -3.93
N ALA A 28 -1.68 4.25 -3.20
CA ALA A 28 -0.96 4.76 -2.05
C ALA A 28 0.42 5.31 -2.39
N HIS A 29 1.05 4.79 -3.45
CA HIS A 29 2.44 5.08 -3.78
C HIS A 29 2.73 6.59 -3.90
N ASN A 30 1.87 7.33 -4.60
CA ASN A 30 2.11 8.74 -4.89
C ASN A 30 2.19 9.58 -3.61
N PHE A 31 1.19 9.48 -2.73
CA PHE A 31 1.20 10.24 -1.47
C PHE A 31 2.35 9.79 -0.56
N ILE A 32 2.68 8.49 -0.53
CA ILE A 32 3.82 8.00 0.26
C ILE A 32 5.10 8.70 -0.21
N MET A 33 5.29 8.84 -1.52
CA MET A 33 6.49 9.45 -2.09
C MET A 33 6.60 10.96 -1.86
N GLU A 34 5.50 11.64 -1.52
CA GLU A 34 5.46 13.05 -1.13
C GLU A 34 5.90 13.27 0.34
N LEU A 35 5.93 12.21 1.15
CA LEU A 35 6.38 12.28 2.54
C LEU A 35 7.92 12.38 2.62
N PRO A 36 8.49 13.11 3.61
CA PRO A 36 9.95 13.29 3.73
C PRO A 36 10.74 11.98 3.74
N ASP A 37 10.27 10.99 4.50
CA ASP A 37 10.93 9.70 4.68
C ASP A 37 10.31 8.59 3.80
N LYS A 38 9.36 8.96 2.93
CA LYS A 38 8.69 8.05 1.99
C LYS A 38 8.11 6.83 2.71
N TYR A 39 8.49 5.63 2.30
CA TYR A 39 8.07 4.36 2.93
C TYR A 39 8.57 4.17 4.37
N GLU A 40 9.66 4.84 4.75
CA GLU A 40 10.21 4.78 6.10
C GLU A 40 9.50 5.73 7.07
N THR A 41 8.60 6.58 6.55
CA THR A 41 7.81 7.50 7.38
C THR A 41 7.05 6.73 8.46
N LEU A 42 7.25 7.14 9.71
CA LEU A 42 6.55 6.58 10.85
C LEU A 42 5.12 7.10 10.89
N VAL A 43 4.16 6.20 11.13
CA VAL A 43 2.73 6.52 11.27
C VAL A 43 2.18 6.03 12.62
N GLY A 44 1.16 6.71 13.13
CA GLY A 44 0.47 6.40 14.39
C GLY A 44 0.87 7.35 15.53
N GLU A 45 0.78 6.89 16.79
CA GLU A 45 0.98 7.74 17.99
C GLU A 45 2.34 8.45 18.04
N ARG A 46 3.39 7.87 17.45
CA ARG A 46 4.75 8.41 17.42
C ARG A 46 5.18 8.90 16.04
N GLY A 47 4.25 9.07 15.12
CA GLY A 47 4.52 9.42 13.73
C GLY A 47 3.48 10.38 13.17
N ILE A 48 3.47 10.55 11.85
CA ILE A 48 2.46 11.38 11.21
C ILE A 48 1.07 10.74 11.35
N GLN A 49 0.06 11.59 11.38
CA GLN A 49 -1.33 11.17 11.32
C GLN A 49 -1.77 11.11 9.86
N LEU A 50 -2.01 9.90 9.37
CA LEU A 50 -2.66 9.70 8.08
C LEU A 50 -4.13 10.08 8.17
N SER A 51 -4.64 10.69 7.11
CA SER A 51 -6.07 10.87 6.88
C SER A 51 -6.81 9.53 6.82
N GLY A 52 -8.15 9.56 6.89
CA GLY A 52 -8.97 8.36 6.78
C GLY A 52 -8.77 7.61 5.46
N GLY A 53 -8.72 8.33 4.34
CA GLY A 53 -8.50 7.76 3.01
C GLY A 53 -7.11 7.14 2.83
N GLU A 54 -6.07 7.79 3.36
CA GLU A 54 -4.71 7.21 3.34
C GLU A 54 -4.63 5.92 4.15
N LYS A 55 -5.26 5.87 5.33
CA LYS A 55 -5.33 4.64 6.14
C LYS A 55 -6.01 3.51 5.39
N GLN A 56 -7.10 3.80 4.67
CA GLN A 56 -7.80 2.81 3.84
C GLN A 56 -6.89 2.30 2.71
N ARG A 57 -6.18 3.19 2.00
CA ARG A 57 -5.25 2.80 0.93
C ARG A 57 -4.09 1.95 1.44
N ILE A 58 -3.52 2.27 2.61
CA ILE A 58 -2.50 1.43 3.24
C ILE A 58 -3.06 0.05 3.63
N ALA A 59 -4.28 -0.01 4.17
CA ALA A 59 -4.93 -1.28 4.50
C ALA A 59 -5.19 -2.13 3.24
N LEU A 60 -5.58 -1.51 2.13
CA LEU A 60 -5.73 -2.17 0.84
C LEU A 60 -4.39 -2.71 0.32
N ALA A 61 -3.32 -1.91 0.36
CA ALA A 61 -1.97 -2.37 -0.01
C ALA A 61 -1.53 -3.59 0.82
N ARG A 62 -1.84 -3.60 2.12
CA ARG A 62 -1.59 -4.76 3.00
C ARG A 62 -2.37 -6.00 2.58
N ALA A 63 -3.62 -5.84 2.13
CA ALA A 63 -4.42 -6.95 1.61
C ALA A 63 -3.85 -7.48 0.28
N LEU A 64 -3.40 -6.59 -0.60
CA LEU A 64 -2.83 -6.94 -1.91
C LEU A 64 -1.52 -7.71 -1.78
N VAL A 65 -0.61 -7.26 -0.91
CA VAL A 65 0.67 -7.96 -0.72
C VAL A 65 0.48 -9.35 -0.09
N LYS A 66 -0.62 -9.57 0.66
CA LYS A 66 -0.96 -10.85 1.29
C LYS A 66 -1.44 -11.89 0.28
N GLN A 67 -2.20 -11.48 -0.73
CA GLN A 67 -2.86 -12.40 -1.65
C GLN A 67 -2.66 -12.00 -3.12
N PRO A 68 -1.86 -12.74 -3.89
CA PRO A 68 -1.64 -12.46 -5.31
C PRO A 68 -2.91 -12.64 -6.16
N ILE A 69 -3.95 -13.34 -5.67
CA ILE A 69 -5.24 -13.45 -6.38
C ILE A 69 -5.95 -12.09 -6.47
N PHE A 70 -5.80 -11.22 -5.47
CA PHE A 70 -6.39 -9.87 -5.51
C PHE A 70 -5.74 -8.98 -6.58
N HIS A 71 -4.44 -9.14 -6.84
CA HIS A 71 -3.75 -8.49 -7.96
C HIS A 71 -4.47 -8.80 -9.28
N TYR A 72 -4.72 -10.08 -9.58
CA TYR A 72 -5.41 -10.48 -10.81
C TYR A 72 -6.81 -9.89 -10.91
N LEU A 73 -7.57 -9.86 -9.81
CA LEU A 73 -8.91 -9.29 -9.82
C LEU A 73 -8.89 -7.78 -10.08
N ILE A 74 -8.03 -7.00 -9.42
CA ILE A 74 -7.94 -5.56 -9.65
C ILE A 74 -7.53 -5.26 -11.09
N HIS A 75 -6.50 -5.95 -11.62
CA HIS A 75 -6.09 -5.78 -13.01
C HIS A 75 -7.21 -6.11 -14.00
N ILE A 76 -8.00 -7.17 -13.75
CA ILE A 76 -9.18 -7.50 -14.59
C ILE A 76 -10.27 -6.43 -14.48
N PHE A 77 -10.54 -5.90 -13.29
CA PHE A 77 -11.54 -4.84 -13.12
C PHE A 77 -11.11 -3.53 -13.79
N ASP A 78 -9.86 -3.13 -13.67
CA ASP A 78 -9.32 -1.90 -14.27
C ASP A 78 -9.36 -1.98 -15.81
N GLN A 79 -8.91 -3.11 -16.38
CA GLN A 79 -8.89 -3.36 -17.83
C GLN A 79 -10.29 -3.48 -18.49
N HIS A 80 -11.35 -3.71 -17.71
CA HIS A 80 -12.70 -3.94 -18.24
C HIS A 80 -13.73 -2.85 -17.90
N PHE A 81 -13.36 -1.83 -17.13
CA PHE A 81 -14.25 -0.72 -16.76
C PHE A 81 -13.88 0.63 -17.42
N GLU A 82 -13.02 0.64 -18.44
CA GLU A 82 -12.95 1.73 -19.42
C GLU A 82 -14.13 1.65 -20.41
N LEU A 83 -15.34 1.98 -19.96
CA LEU A 83 -16.51 2.30 -20.80
C LEU A 83 -17.21 3.56 -20.28
#